data_AF-W4QHH0-F1
#
_entry.id   AF-W4QHH0-F1
#
_cell.length_a   1.000
_cell.length_b   1.000
_cell.length_c   1.000
_cell.angle_alpha   90.00
_cell.angle_beta   90.00
_cell.angle_gamma   90.00
#
_symmetry.space_group_name_H-M   'P 1'
#
loop_
_entity.id
_entity.type
_entity.pdbx_description
1 polymer ?
#
loop_
_entity_poly.entity_id
_entity_poly.type
_entity_poly.pdbx_seq_one_letter_code
_entity_poly.pdbx_strand_id
1 'polypeptide(L)'
;MKMYIIKRNPMDYVTLPKLKHEMEYPAELEEKKYYYTRDELRNFLETIQGEDMSYTMFRLLAFTGARKGELYALHWSDVDFHHKTISLKKTLIHTSGKKQLQTSKTKSSRRKVSVDDETLAILKKWRSKQIQRYLTLELSSSFQSDDQQPIFTVYNQLKHEMDYCRLAYLNEKLERIFQKNPKLPQVNVHAFRHTHASLLFAAGASIKDVQARLGHKDIQTTMDIYTHVTDEAKEKTAEMFHKYMTF
;
A
#
# COMPACT_ATOMS: atom_id res chain seq x y z
N MET A 1 39.76 15.61 -26.12
CA MET A 1 39.58 14.21 -25.65
C MET A 1 38.79 13.47 -26.73
N LYS A 2 39.40 12.55 -27.49
CA LYS A 2 38.68 11.75 -28.50
C LYS A 2 38.24 10.44 -27.84
N MET A 3 36.94 10.29 -27.55
CA MET A 3 36.37 9.02 -27.11
C MET A 3 36.11 8.14 -28.34
N TYR A 4 36.58 6.90 -28.31
CA TYR A 4 36.28 5.92 -29.35
C TYR A 4 34.82 5.46 -29.24
N ILE A 5 34.16 5.31 -30.40
CA ILE A 5 32.81 4.74 -30.47
C ILE A 5 32.90 3.24 -30.18
N ILE A 6 32.27 2.82 -29.10
CA ILE A 6 32.12 1.41 -28.76
C ILE A 6 30.95 0.85 -29.58
N LYS A 7 31.24 -0.05 -30.53
CA LYS A 7 30.26 -0.63 -31.48
C LYS A 7 29.33 -1.70 -30.87
N ARG A 8 29.67 -2.22 -29.69
CA ARG A 8 28.97 -3.31 -29.00
C ARG A 8 29.02 -3.05 -27.50
N ASN A 9 27.93 -3.32 -26.78
CA ASN A 9 27.94 -3.20 -25.34
C ASN A 9 28.95 -4.20 -24.73
N PRO A 10 29.94 -3.73 -23.96
CA PRO A 10 30.96 -4.60 -23.36
C PRO A 10 30.37 -5.60 -22.35
N MET A 11 29.14 -5.37 -21.89
CA MET A 11 28.44 -6.23 -20.92
C MET A 11 27.57 -7.33 -21.55
N ASP A 12 27.46 -7.40 -22.88
CA ASP A 12 26.55 -8.35 -23.56
C ASP A 12 26.86 -9.84 -23.28
N TYR A 13 28.09 -10.14 -22.86
CA TYR A 13 28.55 -11.50 -22.57
C TYR A 13 29.06 -11.62 -21.13
N VAL A 14 28.78 -10.62 -20.30
CA VAL A 14 29.05 -10.70 -18.87
C VAL A 14 27.87 -11.42 -18.25
N THR A 15 28.07 -12.68 -17.88
CA THR A 15 27.21 -13.30 -16.88
C THR A 15 27.47 -12.57 -15.59
N LEU A 16 26.58 -11.66 -15.21
CA LEU A 16 26.64 -11.06 -13.88
C LEU A 16 26.72 -12.23 -12.90
N PRO A 17 27.76 -12.30 -12.04
CA PRO A 17 27.74 -13.27 -10.98
C PRO A 17 26.40 -13.05 -10.29
N LYS A 18 25.60 -14.11 -10.11
CA LYS A 18 24.49 -14.00 -9.17
C LYS A 18 25.15 -13.43 -7.92
N LEU A 19 24.70 -12.24 -7.50
CA LEU A 19 24.90 -11.83 -6.13
C LEU A 19 24.22 -12.93 -5.33
N LYS A 20 24.97 -13.99 -5.04
CA LYS A 20 24.67 -14.83 -3.92
C LYS A 20 24.71 -13.83 -2.79
N HIS A 21 23.54 -13.49 -2.28
CA HIS A 21 23.43 -13.03 -0.91
C HIS A 21 23.81 -14.22 0.01
N GLU A 22 24.97 -14.85 -0.23
CA GLU A 22 25.79 -15.44 0.83
C GLU A 22 26.46 -14.24 1.50
N MET A 23 25.64 -13.33 2.05
CA MET A 23 26.12 -12.61 3.21
C MET A 23 26.15 -13.68 4.29
N GLU A 24 27.31 -13.95 4.86
CA GLU A 24 27.38 -14.44 6.22
C GLU A 24 26.65 -13.39 7.07
N TYR A 25 25.33 -13.56 7.18
CA TYR A 25 24.56 -12.80 8.15
C TYR A 25 25.04 -13.31 9.51
N PRO A 26 25.60 -12.46 10.38
CA PRO A 26 25.75 -12.85 11.77
C PRO A 26 24.39 -13.36 12.25
N ALA A 27 24.37 -14.52 12.91
CA ALA A 27 23.17 -15.29 13.27
C ALA A 27 22.17 -14.54 14.19
N GLU A 28 22.39 -13.24 14.43
CA GLU A 28 21.66 -12.37 15.36
C GLU A 28 21.00 -11.16 14.67
N LEU A 29 21.00 -11.07 13.33
CA LEU A 29 20.12 -10.11 12.66
C LEU A 29 18.68 -10.64 12.71
N GLU A 30 17.91 -10.16 13.69
CA GLU A 30 16.46 -10.34 13.78
C GLU A 30 15.85 -10.34 12.37
N GLU A 31 15.18 -11.43 11.99
CA GLU A 31 14.47 -11.50 10.71
C GLU A 31 13.61 -10.25 10.57
N LYS A 32 13.97 -9.39 9.63
CA LYS A 32 13.33 -8.09 9.47
C LYS A 32 11.84 -8.31 9.22
N LYS A 33 11.01 -8.05 10.23
CA LYS A 33 9.58 -8.33 10.16
C LYS A 33 8.94 -7.49 9.05
N TYR A 34 8.41 -8.15 8.02
CA TYR A 34 7.89 -7.48 6.82
C TYR A 34 6.39 -7.16 6.88
N TYR A 35 5.70 -7.51 7.96
CA TYR A 35 4.25 -7.33 8.11
C TYR A 35 3.84 -7.27 9.59
N TYR A 36 2.62 -6.79 9.85
CA TYR A 36 2.02 -6.79 11.18
C TYR A 36 1.09 -7.99 11.38
N THR A 37 1.05 -8.52 12.60
CA THR A 37 -0.05 -9.39 13.03
C THR A 37 -1.34 -8.57 13.16
N ARG A 38 -2.48 -9.25 13.35
CA ARG A 38 -3.77 -8.58 13.55
C ARG A 38 -3.75 -7.60 14.72
N ASP A 39 -3.16 -8.01 15.84
CA ASP A 39 -3.16 -7.22 17.07
C ASP A 39 -2.14 -6.07 16.99
N GLU A 40 -1.01 -6.27 16.30
CA GLU A 40 -0.06 -5.18 16.01
C GLU A 40 -0.66 -4.13 15.06
N LEU A 41 -1.38 -4.55 14.02
CA LEU A 41 -2.08 -3.63 13.12
C LEU A 41 -3.16 -2.85 13.88
N ARG A 42 -3.90 -3.51 14.79
CA ARG A 42 -4.88 -2.84 15.65
C ARG A 42 -4.21 -1.76 16.50
N ASN A 43 -3.17 -2.11 17.25
CA ASN A 43 -2.40 -1.18 18.09
C ASN A 43 -1.82 -0.01 17.27
N PHE A 44 -1.33 -0.29 16.06
CA PHE A 44 -0.88 0.75 15.13
C PHE A 44 -2.00 1.74 14.78
N LEU A 45 -3.18 1.25 14.39
CA LEU A 45 -4.31 2.11 14.01
C LEU A 45 -4.86 2.90 15.21
N GLU A 46 -4.88 2.30 16.40
CA GLU A 46 -5.24 2.98 17.66
C GLU A 46 -4.27 4.12 17.98
N THR A 47 -2.97 3.93 17.77
CA THR A 47 -1.93 4.96 18.01
C THR A 47 -2.14 6.23 17.18
N ILE A 48 -2.76 6.11 16.00
CA ILE A 48 -3.04 7.25 15.10
C ILE A 48 -4.52 7.65 15.09
N GLN A 49 -5.31 7.14 16.02
CA GLN A 49 -6.70 7.52 16.17
C GLN A 49 -6.81 9.04 16.44
N GLY A 50 -7.69 9.72 15.69
CA GLY A 50 -7.84 11.17 15.74
C GLY A 50 -7.06 11.92 14.65
N GLU A 51 -6.07 11.30 14.01
CA GLU A 51 -5.43 11.86 12.83
C GLU A 51 -6.14 11.42 11.54
N ASP A 52 -7.24 12.08 11.16
CA ASP A 52 -8.17 11.53 10.16
C ASP A 52 -7.50 11.20 8.81
N MET A 53 -6.59 12.05 8.33
CA MET A 53 -5.88 11.81 7.06
C MET A 53 -4.95 10.59 7.17
N SER A 54 -4.05 10.58 8.15
CA SER A 54 -3.11 9.49 8.41
C SER A 54 -3.86 8.17 8.62
N TYR A 55 -4.88 8.19 9.47
CA TYR A 55 -5.71 7.03 9.79
C TYR A 55 -6.38 6.47 8.54
N THR A 56 -7.02 7.33 7.73
CA THR A 56 -7.67 6.90 6.47
C THR A 56 -6.66 6.30 5.49
N MET A 57 -5.47 6.90 5.36
CA MET A 57 -4.43 6.39 4.47
C MET A 57 -3.92 5.00 4.89
N PHE A 58 -3.57 4.81 6.17
CA PHE A 58 -3.08 3.53 6.67
C PHE A 58 -4.18 2.46 6.69
N ARG A 59 -5.43 2.82 7.00
CA ARG A 59 -6.59 1.94 6.85
C ARG A 59 -6.71 1.42 5.43
N LEU A 60 -6.67 2.31 4.43
CA LEU A 60 -6.75 1.89 3.03
C LEU A 60 -5.58 0.97 2.64
N LEU A 61 -4.35 1.30 3.03
CA LEU A 61 -3.19 0.44 2.74
C LEU A 61 -3.37 -0.96 3.32
N ALA A 62 -3.80 -1.06 4.58
CA ALA A 62 -3.93 -2.31 5.30
C ALA A 62 -5.14 -3.16 4.90
N PHE A 63 -6.22 -2.57 4.38
CA PHE A 63 -7.47 -3.27 4.05
C PHE A 63 -7.67 -3.50 2.54
N THR A 64 -6.94 -2.77 1.70
CA THR A 64 -6.99 -2.94 0.23
C THR A 64 -5.72 -3.55 -0.34
N GLY A 65 -4.62 -3.51 0.42
CA GLY A 65 -3.29 -3.85 -0.08
C GLY A 65 -2.81 -2.91 -1.19
N ALA A 66 -3.34 -1.69 -1.32
CA ALA A 66 -2.88 -0.73 -2.33
C ALA A 66 -1.38 -0.41 -2.17
N ARG A 67 -0.69 -0.18 -3.28
CA ARG A 67 0.68 0.39 -3.23
C ARG A 67 0.58 1.87 -2.84
N LYS A 68 1.59 2.40 -2.14
CA LYS A 68 1.59 3.83 -1.71
C LYS A 68 1.30 4.81 -2.85
N GLY A 69 1.88 4.60 -4.03
CA GLY A 69 1.64 5.48 -5.17
C GLY A 69 0.23 5.34 -5.75
N GLU A 70 -0.38 4.15 -5.67
CA GLU A 70 -1.80 3.94 -6.05
C GLU A 70 -2.71 4.71 -5.09
N LEU A 71 -2.45 4.63 -3.78
CA LEU A 71 -3.16 5.37 -2.75
C LEU A 71 -3.13 6.89 -3.00
N TYR A 72 -1.94 7.45 -3.24
CA TYR A 72 -1.79 8.88 -3.51
C TYR A 72 -2.46 9.34 -4.82
N ALA A 73 -2.76 8.43 -5.74
CA ALA A 73 -3.43 8.72 -7.01
C ALA A 73 -4.96 8.57 -6.95
N LEU A 74 -5.53 8.15 -5.82
CA LEU A 74 -6.97 7.95 -5.70
C LEU A 74 -7.74 9.26 -5.82
N HIS A 75 -8.80 9.22 -6.62
CA HIS A 75 -9.80 10.28 -6.74
C HIS A 75 -11.14 9.80 -6.18
N TRP A 76 -12.06 10.71 -5.86
CA TRP A 76 -13.38 10.30 -5.32
C TRP A 76 -14.17 9.43 -6.31
N SER A 77 -14.03 9.67 -7.61
CA SER A 77 -14.58 8.84 -8.69
C SER A 77 -14.06 7.41 -8.74
N ASP A 78 -12.93 7.12 -8.08
CA ASP A 78 -12.38 5.77 -8.01
C ASP A 78 -13.07 4.95 -6.89
N VAL A 79 -13.89 5.57 -6.03
CA VAL A 79 -14.63 4.91 -4.93
C VAL A 79 -16.10 4.76 -5.30
N ASP A 80 -16.55 3.51 -5.40
CA ASP A 80 -17.94 3.16 -5.58
C ASP A 80 -18.56 2.78 -4.23
N PHE A 81 -19.28 3.73 -3.63
CA PHE A 81 -19.93 3.52 -2.33
C PHE A 81 -21.15 2.59 -2.39
N HIS A 82 -21.75 2.39 -3.57
CA HIS A 82 -22.90 1.51 -3.74
C HIS A 82 -22.46 0.05 -3.84
N HIS A 83 -21.50 -0.23 -4.72
CA HIS A 83 -20.94 -1.57 -4.91
C HIS A 83 -19.82 -1.90 -3.92
N LYS A 84 -19.46 -0.97 -3.03
CA LYS A 84 -18.40 -1.11 -2.02
C LYS A 84 -17.04 -1.50 -2.63
N THR A 85 -16.62 -0.79 -3.68
CA THR A 85 -15.36 -1.07 -4.37
C THR A 85 -14.47 0.16 -4.55
N ILE A 86 -13.16 -0.06 -4.64
CA ILE A 86 -12.17 0.97 -4.99
C ILE A 86 -11.40 0.53 -6.23
N SER A 87 -11.32 1.41 -7.23
CA SER A 87 -10.65 1.19 -8.50
C SER A 87 -9.19 1.68 -8.45
N LEU A 88 -8.24 0.75 -8.44
CA LEU A 88 -6.81 1.05 -8.44
C LEU A 88 -6.27 0.97 -9.88
N LYS A 89 -6.24 2.13 -10.56
CA LYS A 89 -5.90 2.23 -12.00
C LYS A 89 -4.74 3.19 -12.34
N LYS A 90 -4.37 4.06 -11.40
CA LYS A 90 -3.36 5.12 -11.53
C LYS A 90 -2.34 4.98 -10.41
N THR A 91 -1.14 5.50 -10.63
CA THR A 91 -0.10 5.66 -9.60
C THR A 91 0.46 7.07 -9.69
N LEU A 92 0.60 7.74 -8.54
CA LEU A 92 1.22 9.05 -8.48
C LEU A 92 2.74 8.86 -8.37
N ILE A 93 3.45 9.38 -9.36
CA ILE A 93 4.91 9.36 -9.41
C ILE A 93 5.46 10.78 -9.33
N HIS A 94 6.72 10.88 -8.94
CA HIS A 94 7.45 12.13 -9.00
C HIS A 94 8.51 12.00 -10.10
N THR A 95 8.42 12.83 -11.12
CA THR A 95 9.34 12.82 -12.26
C THR A 95 9.74 14.25 -12.58
N SER A 96 11.05 14.50 -12.68
CA SER A 96 11.62 15.81 -13.03
C SER A 96 11.07 16.97 -12.17
N GLY A 97 10.98 16.77 -10.85
CA GLY A 97 10.50 17.81 -9.92
C GLY A 97 8.98 18.00 -9.88
N LYS A 98 8.20 17.24 -10.66
CA LYS A 98 6.73 17.37 -10.73
C LYS A 98 6.03 16.06 -10.38
N LYS A 99 4.88 16.17 -9.71
CA LYS A 99 3.98 15.04 -9.47
C LYS A 99 3.19 14.76 -10.76
N GLN A 100 3.14 13.50 -11.18
CA GLN A 100 2.43 13.08 -12.38
C GLN A 100 1.63 11.81 -12.11
N LEU A 101 0.42 11.75 -12.65
CA LEU A 101 -0.37 10.53 -12.65
C LEU A 101 0.08 9.66 -13.81
N GLN A 102 0.59 8.48 -13.48
CA GLN A 102 0.89 7.45 -14.46
C GLN A 102 -0.22 6.40 -14.45
N THR A 103 -0.81 6.15 -15.61
CA THR A 103 -1.71 5.01 -15.78
C THR A 103 -0.89 3.73 -15.91
N SER A 104 -1.32 2.67 -15.24
CA SER A 104 -0.64 1.39 -15.39
C SER A 104 -0.82 0.89 -16.83
N LYS A 105 0.28 0.75 -17.57
CA LYS A 105 0.29 0.32 -18.98
C LYS A 105 -0.29 -1.09 -19.18
N THR A 106 -0.27 -1.94 -18.15
CA THR A 106 -0.73 -3.34 -18.20
C THR A 106 -2.13 -3.51 -17.62
N LYS A 107 -2.99 -4.31 -18.29
CA LYS A 107 -4.34 -4.64 -17.81
C LYS A 107 -4.33 -5.27 -16.41
N SER A 108 -3.33 -6.10 -16.09
CA SER A 108 -3.23 -6.81 -14.80
C SER A 108 -2.99 -5.91 -13.58
N SER A 109 -2.46 -4.70 -13.78
CA SER A 109 -2.24 -3.76 -12.68
C SER A 109 -3.51 -2.96 -12.34
N ARG A 110 -4.46 -2.86 -13.28
CA ARG A 110 -5.73 -2.15 -13.07
C ARG A 110 -6.72 -3.12 -12.45
N ARG A 111 -7.14 -2.85 -11.22
CA ARG A 111 -8.02 -3.76 -10.47
C ARG A 111 -9.06 -3.01 -9.68
N LYS A 112 -10.17 -3.68 -9.40
CA LYS A 112 -11.19 -3.24 -8.44
C LYS A 112 -11.04 -4.09 -7.18
N VAL A 113 -11.05 -3.45 -6.03
CA VAL A 113 -10.89 -4.08 -4.72
C VAL A 113 -12.14 -3.83 -3.90
N SER A 114 -12.79 -4.88 -3.40
CA SER A 114 -13.91 -4.76 -2.47
C SER A 114 -13.43 -4.27 -1.10
N VAL A 115 -14.22 -3.42 -0.46
CA VAL A 115 -13.95 -2.88 0.87
C VAL A 115 -15.14 -3.06 1.80
N ASP A 116 -14.87 -3.13 3.10
CA ASP A 116 -15.86 -3.25 4.16
C ASP A 116 -16.58 -1.92 4.43
N ASP A 117 -17.73 -2.01 5.12
CA ASP A 117 -18.57 -0.86 5.45
C ASP A 117 -17.87 0.15 6.37
N GLU A 118 -17.00 -0.31 7.26
CA GLU A 118 -16.25 0.56 8.17
C GLU A 118 -15.23 1.39 7.38
N THR A 119 -14.51 0.79 6.44
CA THR A 119 -13.61 1.51 5.52
C THR A 119 -14.37 2.57 4.70
N LEU A 120 -15.58 2.27 4.24
CA LEU A 120 -16.43 3.26 3.55
C LEU A 120 -16.91 4.38 4.47
N ALA A 121 -17.27 4.07 5.71
CA ALA A 121 -17.65 5.07 6.70
C ALA A 121 -16.49 6.03 7.02
N ILE A 122 -15.27 5.50 7.16
CA ILE A 122 -14.04 6.28 7.35
C ILE A 122 -13.80 7.21 6.15
N LEU A 123 -13.94 6.69 4.92
CA LEU A 123 -13.83 7.49 3.70
C LEU A 123 -14.87 8.62 3.64
N LYS A 124 -16.14 8.35 3.98
CA LYS A 124 -17.19 9.37 4.04
C LYS A 124 -16.85 10.46 5.05
N LYS A 125 -16.43 10.08 6.26
CA LYS A 125 -15.99 11.02 7.30
C LYS A 125 -14.82 11.88 6.82
N TRP A 126 -13.84 11.26 6.17
CA TRP A 126 -12.70 11.97 5.61
C TRP A 126 -13.11 12.94 4.51
N ARG A 127 -14.04 12.56 3.62
CA ARG A 127 -14.59 13.45 2.57
C ARG A 127 -15.19 14.72 3.17
N SER A 128 -16.00 14.58 4.22
CA SER A 128 -16.59 15.73 4.91
C SER A 128 -15.52 16.65 5.51
N LYS A 129 -14.50 16.09 6.16
CA LYS A 129 -13.38 16.88 6.70
C LYS A 129 -12.54 17.55 5.62
N GLN A 130 -12.35 16.89 4.48
CA GLN A 130 -11.69 17.49 3.33
C GLN A 130 -12.46 18.71 2.84
N ILE A 131 -13.78 18.59 2.63
CA ILE A 131 -14.65 19.70 2.21
C ILE A 131 -14.56 20.86 3.22
N GLN A 132 -14.71 20.57 4.51
CA GLN A 132 -14.59 21.58 5.58
C GLN A 132 -13.24 22.31 5.51
N ARG A 133 -12.15 21.59 5.30
CA ARG A 133 -10.82 22.21 5.19
C ARG A 133 -10.69 23.13 3.98
N TYR A 134 -11.30 22.80 2.84
CA TYR A 134 -11.28 23.67 1.66
C TYR A 134 -12.09 24.95 1.91
N LEU A 135 -13.23 24.84 2.60
CA LEU A 135 -14.06 25.98 2.99
C LEU A 135 -13.31 26.91 3.96
N THR A 136 -12.69 26.36 5.01
CA THR A 136 -11.94 27.15 6.00
C THR A 136 -10.74 27.87 5.41
N LEU A 137 -10.12 27.32 4.36
CA LEU A 137 -9.01 27.96 3.65
C LEU A 137 -9.46 28.95 2.57
N GLU A 138 -10.76 29.20 2.43
CA GLU A 138 -11.35 30.02 1.35
C GLU A 138 -11.02 29.51 -0.06
N LEU A 139 -10.73 28.21 -0.18
CA LEU A 139 -10.40 27.52 -1.42
C LEU A 139 -11.57 26.66 -1.92
N SER A 140 -12.80 27.09 -1.65
CA SER A 140 -14.02 26.39 -2.08
C SER A 140 -14.07 26.21 -3.60
N SER A 141 -13.57 27.18 -4.36
CA SER A 141 -13.42 27.13 -5.82
C SER A 141 -12.40 26.09 -6.30
N SER A 142 -11.48 25.66 -5.43
CA SER A 142 -10.53 24.57 -5.73
C SER A 142 -11.15 23.18 -5.56
N PHE A 143 -12.36 23.08 -5.02
CA PHE A 143 -13.07 21.80 -4.94
C PHE A 143 -13.55 21.40 -6.33
N GLN A 144 -13.12 20.23 -6.78
CA GLN A 144 -13.38 19.76 -8.14
C GLN A 144 -14.47 18.68 -8.14
N SER A 145 -14.95 18.33 -9.34
CA SER A 145 -15.77 17.15 -9.55
C SER A 145 -15.03 15.87 -9.12
N ASP A 146 -15.77 14.83 -8.75
CA ASP A 146 -15.22 13.59 -8.17
C ASP A 146 -14.15 12.92 -9.05
N ASP A 147 -14.21 13.13 -10.37
CA ASP A 147 -13.24 12.61 -11.34
C ASP A 147 -11.87 13.31 -11.29
N GLN A 148 -11.85 14.59 -10.92
CA GLN A 148 -10.65 15.40 -10.83
C GLN A 148 -10.19 15.66 -9.39
N GLN A 149 -11.06 15.45 -8.39
CA GLN A 149 -10.75 15.68 -6.98
C GLN A 149 -9.94 14.51 -6.35
N PRO A 150 -8.67 14.72 -5.97
CA PRO A 150 -7.89 13.71 -5.27
C PRO A 150 -8.41 13.53 -3.83
N ILE A 151 -8.39 12.29 -3.34
CA ILE A 151 -8.82 11.98 -1.97
C ILE A 151 -7.83 12.55 -0.94
N PHE A 152 -6.53 12.54 -1.25
CA PHE A 152 -5.47 12.96 -0.34
C PHE A 152 -4.74 14.20 -0.86
N THR A 153 -5.08 15.34 -0.27
CA THR A 153 -4.53 16.65 -0.63
C THR A 153 -3.93 17.35 0.59
N VAL A 154 -3.01 18.28 0.35
CA VAL A 154 -2.38 19.15 1.35
C VAL A 154 -2.33 20.56 0.79
N TYR A 155 -2.46 21.53 1.69
CA TYR A 155 -2.34 22.93 1.34
C TYR A 155 -0.88 23.27 1.00
N ASN A 156 -0.67 23.78 -0.22
CA ASN A 156 0.61 24.32 -0.65
C ASN A 156 0.63 25.82 -0.39
N GLN A 157 1.31 26.23 0.68
CA GLN A 157 1.39 27.63 1.11
C GLN A 157 2.02 28.54 0.05
N LEU A 158 3.02 28.07 -0.70
CA LEU A 158 3.74 28.88 -1.68
C LEU A 158 2.88 29.23 -2.90
N LYS A 159 1.98 28.32 -3.28
CA LYS A 159 1.10 28.49 -4.43
C LYS A 159 -0.33 28.88 -4.05
N HIS A 160 -0.61 28.94 -2.75
CA HIS A 160 -1.93 29.21 -2.21
C HIS A 160 -3.03 28.29 -2.77
N GLU A 161 -2.69 27.01 -3.00
CA GLU A 161 -3.58 26.01 -3.62
C GLU A 161 -3.57 24.67 -2.88
N MET A 162 -4.60 23.86 -3.08
CA MET A 162 -4.59 22.46 -2.63
C MET A 162 -3.89 21.59 -3.68
N ASP A 163 -2.86 20.87 -3.26
CA ASP A 163 -2.07 19.98 -4.12
C ASP A 163 -2.16 18.53 -3.58
N TYR A 164 -1.76 17.56 -4.40
CA TYR A 164 -1.60 16.16 -4.01
C TYR A 164 -0.74 16.04 -2.76
N CYS A 165 -1.04 15.02 -1.95
CA CYS A 165 -0.16 14.68 -0.84
C CYS A 165 1.27 14.35 -1.29
N ARG A 166 2.25 14.81 -0.52
CA ARG A 166 3.67 14.55 -0.79
C ARG A 166 3.94 13.07 -0.60
N LEU A 167 4.65 12.45 -1.55
CA LEU A 167 4.92 11.00 -1.51
C LEU A 167 5.67 10.54 -0.25
N ALA A 168 6.48 11.42 0.35
CA ALA A 168 7.21 11.18 1.58
C ALA A 168 6.34 11.24 2.85
N TYR A 169 5.11 11.78 2.78
CA TYR A 169 4.25 12.03 3.94
C TYR A 169 4.07 10.77 4.79
N LEU A 170 3.70 9.65 4.19
CA LEU A 170 3.53 8.39 4.91
C LEU A 170 4.81 7.87 5.57
N ASN A 171 5.96 8.01 4.92
CA ASN A 171 7.24 7.55 5.48
C ASN A 171 7.58 8.36 6.74
N GLU A 172 7.54 9.69 6.63
CA GLU A 172 7.81 10.58 7.78
C GLU A 172 6.77 10.43 8.88
N LYS A 173 5.51 10.19 8.50
CA LYS A 173 4.44 9.93 9.46
C LYS A 173 4.71 8.66 10.23
N LEU A 174 5.19 7.61 9.55
CA LEU A 174 5.54 6.33 10.13
C LEU A 174 6.70 6.45 11.13
N GLU A 175 7.76 7.17 10.76
CA GLU A 175 8.88 7.49 11.66
C GLU A 175 8.40 8.19 12.95
N ARG A 176 7.52 9.18 12.83
CA ARG A 176 6.93 9.87 14.00
C ARG A 176 6.07 8.95 14.86
N ILE A 177 5.40 7.96 14.27
CA ILE A 177 4.59 6.98 15.01
C ILE A 177 5.50 6.06 15.81
N PHE A 178 6.60 5.57 15.22
CA PHE A 178 7.57 4.72 15.91
C PHE A 178 8.26 5.45 17.06
N GLN A 179 8.54 6.75 16.91
CA GLN A 179 9.04 7.56 18.01
C GLN A 179 8.04 7.67 19.18
N LYS A 180 6.73 7.75 18.88
CA LYS A 180 5.67 7.83 19.90
C LYS A 180 5.37 6.48 20.56
N ASN A 181 5.52 5.38 19.82
CA ASN A 181 5.24 4.04 20.31
C ASN A 181 6.40 3.10 19.93
N PRO A 182 7.50 3.12 20.70
CA PRO A 182 8.71 2.34 20.39
C PRO A 182 8.51 0.83 20.45
N LYS A 183 7.40 0.36 21.05
CA LYS A 183 7.05 -1.05 21.14
C LYS A 183 6.45 -1.61 19.85
N LEU A 184 6.02 -0.75 18.92
CA LEU A 184 5.53 -1.18 17.62
C LEU A 184 6.71 -1.66 16.76
N PRO A 185 6.61 -2.84 16.12
CA PRO A 185 7.63 -3.28 15.16
C PRO A 185 7.82 -2.24 14.07
N GLN A 186 9.07 -1.88 13.80
CA GLN A 186 9.39 -0.89 12.78
C GLN A 186 9.37 -1.53 11.39
N VAL A 187 8.37 -1.14 10.61
CA VAL A 187 8.18 -1.60 9.24
C VAL A 187 8.17 -0.41 8.27
N ASN A 188 8.23 -0.67 6.97
CA ASN A 188 8.07 0.39 5.97
C ASN A 188 6.61 0.48 5.48
N VAL A 189 6.27 1.50 4.71
CA VAL A 189 4.90 1.67 4.18
C VAL A 189 4.44 0.50 3.29
N HIS A 190 5.35 -0.20 2.61
CA HIS A 190 5.01 -1.37 1.81
C HIS A 190 4.61 -2.57 2.67
N ALA A 191 5.07 -2.63 3.92
CA ALA A 191 4.69 -3.68 4.86
C ALA A 191 3.19 -3.76 5.10
N PHE A 192 2.44 -2.65 5.03
CA PHE A 192 0.96 -2.69 5.15
C PHE A 192 0.30 -3.52 4.06
N ARG A 193 0.91 -3.58 2.87
CA ARG A 193 0.45 -4.46 1.78
C ARG A 193 0.80 -5.92 2.07
N HIS A 194 1.96 -6.18 2.66
CA HIS A 194 2.31 -7.53 3.13
C HIS A 194 1.38 -7.95 4.27
N THR A 195 1.10 -7.08 5.25
CA THR A 195 0.08 -7.28 6.30
C THR A 195 -1.27 -7.66 5.71
N HIS A 196 -1.75 -6.90 4.72
CA HIS A 196 -3.01 -7.21 4.03
C HIS A 196 -2.99 -8.63 3.43
N ALA A 197 -1.90 -9.00 2.75
CA ALA A 197 -1.74 -10.32 2.15
C ALA A 197 -1.70 -11.43 3.22
N SER A 198 -0.86 -11.27 4.25
CA SER A 198 -0.71 -12.25 5.33
C SER A 198 -2.00 -12.47 6.10
N LEU A 199 -2.74 -11.39 6.41
CA LEU A 199 -4.03 -11.50 7.09
C LEU A 199 -5.11 -12.13 6.23
N LEU A 200 -5.08 -11.95 4.91
CA LEU A 200 -5.97 -12.68 4.01
C LEU A 200 -5.68 -14.18 4.00
N PHE A 201 -4.41 -14.58 3.99
CA PHE A 201 -4.03 -15.98 4.10
C PHE A 201 -4.44 -16.58 5.44
N ALA A 202 -4.21 -15.86 6.54
CA ALA A 202 -4.67 -16.27 7.86
C ALA A 202 -6.20 -16.39 7.95
N ALA A 203 -6.94 -15.63 7.13
CA ALA A 203 -8.39 -15.72 7.00
C ALA A 203 -8.86 -16.83 6.02
N GLY A 204 -7.94 -17.61 5.43
CA GLY A 204 -8.25 -18.72 4.54
C GLY A 204 -8.45 -18.35 3.07
N ALA A 205 -8.06 -17.14 2.64
CA ALA A 205 -8.13 -16.76 1.23
C ALA A 205 -7.18 -17.60 0.36
N SER A 206 -7.60 -17.94 -0.86
CA SER A 206 -6.73 -18.68 -1.78
C SER A 206 -5.60 -17.81 -2.32
N ILE A 207 -4.48 -18.44 -2.70
CA ILE A 207 -3.34 -17.77 -3.35
C ILE A 207 -3.78 -16.98 -4.58
N LYS A 208 -4.70 -17.54 -5.38
CA LYS A 208 -5.22 -16.88 -6.59
C LYS A 208 -6.03 -15.62 -6.25
N ASP A 209 -6.86 -15.67 -5.21
CA ASP A 209 -7.65 -14.51 -4.78
C ASP A 209 -6.75 -13.39 -4.25
N VAL A 210 -5.75 -13.74 -3.44
CA VAL A 210 -4.77 -12.77 -2.92
C VAL A 210 -3.96 -12.17 -4.07
N GLN A 211 -3.47 -12.99 -5.01
CA GLN A 211 -2.72 -12.52 -6.19
C GLN A 211 -3.56 -11.55 -7.03
N ALA A 212 -4.81 -11.89 -7.33
CA ALA A 212 -5.73 -11.05 -8.09
C ALA A 212 -6.03 -9.74 -7.37
N ARG A 213 -6.30 -9.80 -6.06
CA ARG A 213 -6.58 -8.62 -5.22
C ARG A 213 -5.38 -7.68 -5.12
N LEU A 214 -4.16 -8.21 -5.07
CA LEU A 214 -2.95 -7.42 -5.02
C LEU A 214 -2.52 -6.90 -6.40
N GLY A 215 -2.92 -7.56 -7.50
CA GLY A 215 -2.46 -7.22 -8.85
C GLY A 215 -0.96 -7.52 -8.99
N HIS A 216 -0.52 -8.67 -8.49
CA HIS A 216 0.83 -9.19 -8.70
C HIS A 216 0.90 -9.88 -10.07
N LYS A 217 1.77 -9.36 -10.95
CA LYS A 217 2.07 -10.04 -12.23
C LYS A 217 2.90 -11.31 -12.00
N ASP A 218 3.81 -11.25 -11.03
CA ASP A 218 4.65 -12.37 -10.61
C ASP A 218 4.04 -13.03 -9.37
N ILE A 219 3.88 -14.34 -9.43
CA ILE A 219 3.33 -15.13 -8.32
C ILE A 219 4.35 -15.28 -7.19
N GLN A 220 5.66 -15.15 -7.46
CA GLN A 220 6.72 -15.40 -6.49
C GLN A 220 6.57 -14.54 -5.23
N THR A 221 6.34 -13.23 -5.38
CA THR A 221 6.10 -12.33 -4.22
C THR A 221 4.88 -12.76 -3.40
N THR A 222 3.88 -13.35 -4.02
CA THR A 222 2.69 -13.85 -3.30
C THR A 222 3.00 -15.17 -2.59
N MET A 223 3.78 -16.04 -3.23
CA MET A 223 4.23 -17.31 -2.66
C MET A 223 5.14 -17.11 -1.47
N ASP A 224 6.10 -16.19 -1.55
CA ASP A 224 7.03 -15.91 -0.45
C ASP A 224 6.26 -15.47 0.81
N ILE A 225 5.21 -14.66 0.65
CA ILE A 225 4.33 -14.26 1.77
C ILE A 225 3.50 -15.45 2.26
N TYR A 226 2.93 -16.22 1.33
CA TYR A 226 2.10 -17.38 1.65
C TYR A 226 2.88 -18.42 2.46
N THR A 227 4.10 -18.77 2.05
CA THR A 227 4.92 -19.80 2.71
C THR A 227 5.13 -19.49 4.18
N HIS A 228 5.48 -18.23 4.52
CA HIS A 228 5.67 -17.80 5.90
C HIS A 228 4.40 -17.95 6.76
N VAL A 229 3.22 -17.63 6.20
CA VAL A 229 1.95 -17.77 6.94
C VAL A 229 1.51 -19.23 7.03
N THR A 230 1.83 -20.04 6.03
CA THR A 230 1.44 -21.46 6.02
C THR A 230 2.26 -22.34 6.94
N ASP A 231 3.48 -21.94 7.29
CA ASP A 231 4.24 -22.67 8.30
C ASP A 231 3.53 -22.63 9.67
N GLU A 232 2.82 -21.53 9.99
CA GLU A 232 1.90 -21.46 11.14
C GLU A 232 0.55 -22.16 10.90
N ALA A 233 0.11 -22.31 9.64
CA ALA A 233 -1.20 -22.88 9.29
C ALA A 233 -1.18 -24.40 8.96
N LYS A 234 0.01 -25.02 8.84
CA LYS A 234 0.18 -26.45 8.55
C LYS A 234 -0.56 -27.33 9.57
N GLU A 235 -0.57 -26.96 10.85
CA GLU A 235 -1.32 -27.69 11.88
C GLU A 235 -2.85 -27.63 11.69
N LYS A 236 -3.38 -26.52 11.17
CA LYS A 236 -4.84 -26.36 10.95
C LYS A 236 -5.35 -27.03 9.69
N THR A 237 -4.47 -27.40 8.76
CA THR A 237 -4.89 -27.96 7.46
C THR A 237 -5.53 -29.33 7.63
N ALA A 238 -4.97 -30.16 8.51
CA ALA A 238 -5.54 -31.48 8.84
C ALA A 238 -6.89 -31.34 9.57
N GLU A 239 -7.03 -30.38 10.49
CA GLU A 239 -8.27 -30.10 11.20
C GLU A 239 -9.39 -29.58 10.29
N MET A 240 -9.06 -28.66 9.36
CA MET A 240 -10.02 -28.16 8.37
C MET A 240 -10.53 -29.27 7.46
N PHE A 241 -9.63 -30.16 7.00
CA PHE A 241 -10.01 -31.32 6.20
C PHE A 241 -10.89 -32.30 7.00
N HIS A 242 -10.51 -32.61 8.25
CA HIS A 242 -11.30 -33.48 9.11
C HIS A 242 -12.71 -32.91 9.33
N LYS A 243 -12.84 -31.61 9.62
CA LYS A 243 -14.12 -30.93 9.82
C LYS A 243 -15.00 -30.89 8.56
N TYR A 244 -14.39 -30.91 7.38
CA TYR A 244 -15.11 -30.98 6.10
C TYR A 244 -15.53 -32.42 5.74
N MET A 245 -14.71 -33.40 6.10
CA MET A 245 -14.92 -34.81 5.78
C MET A 245 -15.73 -35.56 6.84
N THR A 246 -16.01 -34.95 7.99
CA THR A 246 -16.94 -35.50 8.99
C THR A 246 -18.36 -35.20 8.54
N PHE A 247 -19.02 -36.25 8.05
CA PHE A 247 -20.46 -36.31 7.80
C PHE A 247 -21.21 -36.69 9.08
#